data_AF-S0J7R7-F1
#
_entry.id   AF-S0J7R7-F1
#
_cell.length_a   1.000
_cell.length_b   1.000
_cell.length_c   1.000
_cell.angle_alpha   90.00
_cell.angle_beta   90.00
_cell.angle_gamma   90.00
#
_symmetry.space_group_name_H-M   'P 1'
#
loop_
_entity.id
_entity.type
_entity.pdbx_description
1 polymer ?
#
loop_
_entity_poly.entity_id
_entity_poly.type
_entity_poly.pdbx_seq_one_letter_code
_entity_poly.pdbx_strand_id
1 'polypeptide(L)'
;MSGILRCALGAGVLIYFILVIYFLKRRLIDLKYSLVWLLAGICLAVFIIWPDALYTLMGAFGISVPVNGVFLVCIGFIIVILMSMTAIVSKQTDRIKQLVQHQALLEKRIRELEEKETAGSKEGK
;
A
#
# COMPACT_ATOMS: atom_id res chain seq x y z
N MET A 1 -25.88 13.62 -22.49
CA MET A 1 -24.77 13.70 -21.53
C MET A 1 -23.47 13.44 -22.25
N SER A 2 -22.61 14.45 -22.30
CA SER A 2 -21.49 14.62 -23.23
C SER A 2 -20.50 13.45 -23.23
N GLY A 3 -20.16 12.94 -24.41
CA GLY A 3 -19.15 11.89 -24.62
C GLY A 3 -17.78 12.24 -24.03
N ILE A 4 -17.52 13.52 -23.79
CA ILE A 4 -16.35 14.04 -23.09
C ILE A 4 -16.18 13.42 -21.69
N LEU A 5 -17.26 13.25 -20.91
CA LEU A 5 -17.17 12.69 -19.57
C LEU A 5 -16.81 11.20 -19.62
N ARG A 6 -17.33 10.47 -20.61
CA ARG A 6 -17.02 9.06 -20.84
C ARG A 6 -15.57 8.87 -21.31
N CYS A 7 -15.10 9.73 -22.22
CA CYS A 7 -13.71 9.72 -22.68
C CYS A 7 -12.73 10.09 -21.55
N ALA A 8 -13.06 11.09 -20.72
CA ALA A 8 -12.22 11.48 -19.59
C ALA A 8 -12.11 10.37 -18.51
N LEU A 9 -13.22 9.71 -18.20
CA LEU A 9 -13.22 8.55 -17.29
C LEU A 9 -12.42 7.39 -17.87
N GLY A 10 -12.60 7.07 -19.15
CA GLY A 10 -11.85 6.03 -19.85
C GLY A 10 -10.34 6.30 -19.86
N ALA A 11 -9.93 7.54 -20.15
CA ALA A 11 -8.52 7.94 -20.12
C ALA A 11 -7.93 7.87 -18.71
N GLY A 12 -8.68 8.28 -17.68
CA GLY A 12 -8.26 8.18 -16.28
C GLY A 12 -8.00 6.73 -15.83
N VAL A 13 -8.83 5.78 -16.27
CA VAL A 13 -8.64 4.35 -15.99
C VAL A 13 -7.42 3.81 -16.71
N LEU A 14 -7.23 4.17 -17.98
CA LEU A 14 -6.08 3.74 -18.76
C LEU A 14 -4.77 4.20 -18.12
N ILE A 15 -4.71 5.46 -17.67
CA ILE A 15 -3.58 6.02 -16.92
C ILE A 15 -3.39 5.30 -15.59
N TYR A 16 -4.48 5.02 -14.85
CA TYR A 16 -4.42 4.27 -13.60
C TYR A 16 -3.88 2.85 -13.80
N PHE A 17 -4.35 2.13 -14.81
CA PHE A 17 -3.91 0.77 -15.12
C PHE A 17 -2.44 0.74 -15.56
N ILE A 18 -2.01 1.72 -16.36
CA ILE A 18 -0.60 1.92 -16.73
C ILE A 18 0.26 2.17 -15.48
N LEU A 19 -0.21 3.02 -14.54
CA LEU A 19 0.49 3.29 -13.28
C LEU A 19 0.62 2.03 -12.42
N VAL A 20 -0.43 1.22 -12.30
CA VAL A 20 -0.42 -0.05 -11.55
C VAL A 20 0.58 -1.04 -12.18
N ILE A 21 0.55 -1.22 -13.50
CA ILE A 21 1.48 -2.10 -14.21
C ILE A 21 2.92 -1.59 -14.09
N TYR A 22 3.13 -0.27 -14.17
CA TYR A 22 4.43 0.35 -13.99
C TYR A 22 5.00 0.11 -12.58
N PHE A 23 4.17 0.28 -11.55
CA PHE A 23 4.54 0.02 -10.15
C PHE A 23 4.87 -1.46 -9.92
N LEU A 24 4.09 -2.37 -10.53
CA LEU A 24 4.32 -3.82 -10.48
C LEU A 24 5.63 -4.20 -11.17
N LYS A 25 5.92 -3.62 -12.35
CA LYS A 25 7.12 -3.91 -13.14
C LYS A 25 8.40 -3.40 -12.48
N ARG A 26 8.34 -2.30 -11.71
CA ARG A 26 9.52 -1.76 -11.02
C ARG A 26 9.90 -2.49 -9.71
N ARG A 27 9.17 -3.53 -9.27
CA ARG A 27 9.45 -4.29 -8.01
C ARG A 27 9.73 -3.39 -6.78
N LEU A 28 9.18 -2.17 -6.76
CA LEU A 28 9.42 -1.20 -5.68
C LEU A 28 8.69 -1.57 -4.37
N ILE A 29 7.76 -2.54 -4.43
CA ILE A 29 6.94 -2.98 -3.30
C ILE A 29 6.89 -4.52 -3.26
N ASP A 30 7.00 -5.07 -2.04
CA ASP A 30 6.79 -6.50 -1.72
C ASP A 30 5.54 -7.07 -2.42
N LEU A 31 5.68 -8.22 -3.07
CA LEU A 31 4.71 -8.85 -3.99
C LEU A 31 3.27 -8.98 -3.43
N LYS A 32 3.13 -9.00 -2.10
CA LYS A 32 1.84 -9.08 -1.40
C LYS A 32 1.02 -7.80 -1.52
N TYR A 33 1.66 -6.63 -1.57
CA TYR A 33 0.97 -5.33 -1.50
C TYR A 33 0.58 -4.80 -2.87
N SER A 34 1.39 -5.09 -3.89
CA SER A 34 1.01 -4.85 -5.29
C SER A 34 -0.21 -5.69 -5.69
N LEU A 35 -0.43 -6.84 -5.07
CA LEU A 35 -1.61 -7.68 -5.28
C LEU A 35 -2.90 -7.01 -4.79
N VAL A 36 -2.87 -6.34 -3.63
CA VAL A 36 -4.02 -5.57 -3.12
C VAL A 36 -4.30 -4.40 -4.06
N TRP A 37 -3.28 -3.68 -4.50
CA TRP A 37 -3.42 -2.58 -5.46
C TRP A 37 -3.94 -3.02 -6.83
N LEU A 38 -3.51 -4.20 -7.31
CA LEU A 38 -3.99 -4.80 -8.55
C LEU A 38 -5.46 -5.23 -8.42
N LEU A 39 -5.81 -5.95 -7.34
CA LEU A 39 -7.17 -6.39 -7.08
C LEU A 39 -8.12 -5.20 -6.97
N ALA A 40 -7.67 -4.16 -6.27
CA ALA A 40 -8.40 -2.93 -6.10
C ALA A 40 -8.62 -2.24 -7.47
N GLY A 41 -7.56 -2.12 -8.26
CA GLY A 41 -7.66 -1.60 -9.63
C GLY A 41 -8.59 -2.38 -10.54
N ILE A 42 -8.58 -3.72 -10.44
CA ILE A 42 -9.48 -4.61 -11.18
C ILE A 42 -10.93 -4.39 -10.73
N CYS A 43 -11.20 -4.33 -9.43
CA CYS A 43 -12.55 -4.03 -8.93
C CYS A 43 -13.06 -2.68 -9.47
N LEU A 44 -12.23 -1.65 -9.45
CA LEU A 44 -12.59 -0.33 -9.99
C LEU A 44 -12.85 -0.37 -11.50
N ALA A 45 -12.01 -1.08 -12.27
CA ALA A 45 -12.17 -1.26 -13.71
C ALA A 45 -13.47 -2.00 -14.05
N VAL A 46 -13.82 -3.05 -13.28
CA VAL A 46 -15.09 -3.79 -13.43
C VAL A 46 -16.29 -2.87 -13.19
N PHE A 47 -16.26 -2.02 -12.16
CA PHE A 47 -17.33 -1.05 -11.89
C PHE A 47 -17.49 0.01 -13.00
N ILE A 48 -16.42 0.33 -13.73
CA ILE A 48 -16.47 1.29 -14.85
C ILE A 48 -16.97 0.65 -16.13
N ILE A 49 -16.61 -0.61 -16.39
CA ILE A 49 -17.11 -1.38 -17.53
C ILE A 49 -18.60 -1.69 -17.34
N TRP A 50 -19.05 -1.88 -16.09
CA TRP A 50 -20.44 -2.22 -15.74
C TRP A 50 -21.11 -1.11 -14.90
N PRO A 51 -21.42 0.06 -15.49
CA PRO A 51 -22.01 1.20 -14.77
C PRO A 51 -23.41 0.90 -14.22
N ASP A 52 -24.14 -0.06 -14.79
CA ASP A 52 -25.47 -0.46 -14.31
C ASP A 52 -25.44 -1.00 -12.88
N ALA A 53 -24.41 -1.76 -12.48
CA ALA A 53 -24.29 -2.24 -11.10
C ALA A 53 -24.12 -1.09 -10.08
N LEU A 54 -23.41 -0.04 -10.50
CA LEU A 54 -23.19 1.18 -9.73
C LEU A 54 -24.49 1.99 -9.62
N TYR A 55 -25.28 2.05 -10.69
CA TYR A 55 -26.61 2.65 -10.71
C TYR A 55 -27.59 1.95 -9.77
N THR A 56 -27.61 0.61 -9.73
CA THR A 56 -28.48 -0.14 -8.81
C THR A 56 -28.11 0.09 -7.35
N LEU A 57 -26.80 0.16 -7.06
CA LEU A 57 -26.30 0.48 -5.71
C LEU A 57 -26.62 1.93 -5.33
N MET A 58 -26.46 2.89 -6.25
CA MET A 58 -26.85 4.29 -6.04
C MET A 58 -28.36 4.46 -5.83
N GLY A 59 -29.17 3.66 -6.51
CA GLY A 59 -30.62 3.61 -6.31
C GLY A 59 -31.00 3.23 -4.88
N ALA A 60 -30.26 2.31 -4.25
CA ALA A 60 -30.46 1.95 -2.84
C ALA A 60 -30.04 3.07 -1.86
N PHE A 61 -29.06 3.91 -2.23
CA PHE A 61 -28.62 5.06 -1.44
C PHE A 61 -29.41 6.36 -1.75
N GLY A 62 -30.29 6.37 -2.75
CA GLY A 62 -31.14 7.53 -3.10
C GLY A 62 -30.41 8.69 -3.79
N ILE A 63 -29.28 8.43 -4.46
CA ILE A 63 -28.45 9.48 -5.06
C ILE A 63 -28.85 9.71 -6.53
N SER A 64 -29.51 10.84 -6.82
CA SER A 64 -30.00 11.18 -8.18
C SER A 64 -28.92 11.66 -9.16
N VAL A 65 -27.69 11.92 -8.71
CA VAL A 65 -26.61 12.43 -9.57
C VAL A 65 -25.52 11.36 -9.75
N PRO A 66 -25.33 10.82 -10.98
CA PRO A 66 -24.37 9.73 -11.25
C PRO A 66 -22.92 10.04 -10.88
N VAL A 67 -22.56 11.31 -10.84
CA VAL A 67 -21.22 11.78 -10.44
C VAL A 67 -20.97 11.51 -8.96
N ASN A 68 -21.98 11.64 -8.10
CA ASN A 68 -21.82 11.55 -6.65
C ASN A 68 -21.56 10.12 -6.16
N GLY A 69 -22.15 9.09 -6.78
CA GLY A 69 -21.84 7.72 -6.37
C GLY A 69 -20.47 7.24 -6.85
N VAL A 70 -19.94 7.76 -7.97
CA VAL A 70 -18.53 7.51 -8.33
C VAL A 70 -17.61 8.13 -7.27
N PHE A 71 -17.90 9.35 -6.78
CA PHE A 71 -17.16 9.95 -5.68
C PHE A 71 -17.24 9.11 -4.39
N LEU A 72 -18.42 8.60 -4.04
CA LEU A 72 -18.60 7.78 -2.84
C LEU A 72 -17.78 6.48 -2.92
N VAL A 73 -17.80 5.81 -4.08
CA VAL A 73 -16.96 4.62 -4.33
C VAL A 73 -15.47 4.97 -4.25
N CYS A 74 -15.04 6.07 -4.87
CA CYS A 74 -13.65 6.55 -4.80
C CYS A 74 -13.21 6.84 -3.36
N ILE A 75 -14.05 7.48 -2.55
CA ILE A 75 -13.75 7.77 -1.13
C ILE A 75 -13.65 6.47 -0.33
N GLY A 76 -14.58 5.53 -0.51
CA GLY A 76 -14.50 4.21 0.11
C GLY A 76 -13.20 3.48 -0.27
N PHE A 77 -12.81 3.59 -1.54
CA PHE A 77 -11.56 3.07 -2.04
C PHE A 77 -10.33 3.67 -1.37
N ILE A 78 -10.30 5.00 -1.26
CA ILE A 78 -9.24 5.75 -0.60
C ILE A 78 -9.12 5.31 0.85
N ILE A 79 -10.24 5.12 1.57
CA ILE A 79 -10.22 4.65 2.96
C ILE A 79 -9.59 3.25 3.07
N VAL A 80 -9.96 2.32 2.19
CA VAL A 80 -9.38 0.97 2.15
C VAL A 80 -7.88 1.02 1.85
N ILE A 81 -7.46 1.87 0.92
CA ILE A 81 -6.04 2.09 0.59
C ILE A 81 -5.30 2.67 1.79
N LEU A 82 -5.86 3.67 2.47
CA LEU A 82 -5.26 4.29 3.65
C LEU A 82 -5.10 3.25 4.78
N MET A 83 -6.13 2.45 5.06
CA MET A 83 -6.03 1.37 6.05
C MET A 83 -4.95 0.35 5.70
N SER A 84 -4.87 -0.05 4.43
CA SER A 84 -3.81 -0.94 3.95
C SER A 84 -2.42 -0.33 4.16
N MET A 85 -2.26 0.95 3.83
CA MET A 85 -1.00 1.69 4.02
C MET A 85 -0.63 1.82 5.49
N THR A 86 -1.57 2.12 6.38
CA THR A 86 -1.35 2.15 7.83
C THR A 86 -0.90 0.80 8.38
N ALA A 87 -1.52 -0.30 7.94
CA ALA A 87 -1.12 -1.65 8.35
C ALA A 87 0.31 -2.00 7.88
N ILE A 88 0.72 -1.51 6.71
CA ILE A 88 2.08 -1.67 6.19
C ILE A 88 3.08 -0.92 7.06
N VAL A 89 2.82 0.37 7.31
CA VAL A 89 3.69 1.21 8.15
C VAL A 89 3.85 0.57 9.53
N SER A 90 2.76 0.08 10.13
CA SER A 90 2.79 -0.62 11.42
C SER A 90 3.72 -1.84 11.40
N LYS A 91 3.63 -2.70 10.38
CA LYS A 91 4.54 -3.87 10.25
C LYS A 91 5.99 -3.47 10.00
N GLN A 92 6.22 -2.41 9.23
CA GLN A 92 7.57 -1.89 8.97
C GLN A 92 8.20 -1.35 10.26
N THR A 93 7.44 -0.60 11.06
CA THR A 93 7.88 -0.11 12.37
C THR A 93 8.30 -1.27 13.29
N ASP A 94 7.54 -2.37 13.33
CA ASP A 94 7.89 -3.52 14.15
C ASP A 94 9.16 -4.23 13.67
N ARG A 95 9.36 -4.35 12.35
CA ARG A 95 10.63 -4.87 11.80
C ARG A 95 11.82 -3.98 12.14
N ILE A 96 11.66 -2.66 12.07
CA ILE A 96 12.71 -1.71 12.46
C ILE A 96 13.05 -1.89 13.94
N LYS A 97 12.05 -2.02 14.83
CA LYS A 97 12.30 -2.30 16.25
C LYS A 97 13.11 -3.57 16.45
N GLN A 98 12.77 -4.65 15.74
CA GLN A 98 13.52 -5.91 15.81
C GLN A 98 14.97 -5.73 15.32
N LEU A 99 15.20 -5.04 14.20
CA LEU A 99 16.55 -4.77 13.72
C LEU A 99 17.38 -3.98 14.75
N VAL A 100 16.80 -2.95 15.34
CA VAL A 100 17.46 -2.15 16.39
C VAL A 100 17.81 -3.02 17.60
N GLN A 101 16.93 -3.92 18.01
CA GLN A 101 17.21 -4.88 19.10
C GLN A 101 18.35 -5.83 18.75
N HIS A 102 18.38 -6.38 17.53
CA HIS A 102 19.47 -7.22 17.07
C HIS A 102 20.80 -6.46 17.03
N GLN A 103 20.78 -5.20 16.57
CA GLN A 103 21.96 -4.34 16.55
C GLN A 103 22.49 -4.06 17.96
N ALA A 104 21.62 -3.75 18.91
CA ALA A 104 22.01 -3.52 20.30
C ALA A 104 22.63 -4.78 20.95
N LEU A 105 22.10 -5.97 20.66
CA LEU A 105 22.67 -7.24 21.14
C LEU A 105 24.05 -7.52 20.53
N LEU A 106 24.24 -7.21 19.25
CA LEU A 106 25.53 -7.34 18.56
C LEU A 106 26.56 -6.37 19.15
N GLU A 107 26.19 -5.11 19.36
CA GLU A 107 27.05 -4.09 19.97
C GLU A 107 27.47 -4.49 21.38
N LYS A 108 26.55 -5.03 22.18
CA LYS A 108 26.87 -5.56 23.52
C LYS A 108 27.90 -6.70 23.44
N ARG A 109 27.72 -7.66 22.53
CA ARG A 109 28.64 -8.79 22.37
C ARG A 109 30.03 -8.33 21.95
N ILE A 110 30.13 -7.35 21.06
CA ILE A 110 31.42 -6.77 20.64
C ILE A 110 32.11 -6.17 21.86
N ARG A 111 31.41 -5.35 22.64
CA ARG A 111 31.96 -4.74 23.85
C ARG A 111 32.43 -5.76 24.90
N GLU A 112 31.66 -6.81 25.14
CA GLU A 112 32.05 -7.90 26.05
C GLU A 112 33.31 -8.66 25.57
N LEU A 113 33.51 -8.78 24.25
CA LEU A 113 34.71 -9.38 23.67
C LEU A 113 35.93 -8.47 23.83
N GLU A 114 35.78 -7.17 23.57
CA GLU A 114 36.84 -6.17 23.74
C GLU A 114 37.29 -6.06 25.22
N GLU A 115 36.36 -6.14 26.17
CA GLU A 115 36.66 -6.13 27.61
C GLU A 115 37.42 -7.41 28.05
N LYS A 116 37.14 -8.57 27.45
CA LYS A 116 37.88 -9.81 27.72
C LYS A 116 39.29 -9.79 27.15
N GLU A 117 39.48 -9.25 25.95
CA GLU A 117 40.79 -9.13 25.31
C GLU A 117 41.71 -8.19 26.10
N THR A 118 41.16 -7.07 26.58
CA THR A 118 41.90 -6.11 27.44
C THR A 118 42.19 -6.67 28.84
N ALA A 119 41.35 -7.53 29.39
CA ALA A 119 41.62 -8.22 30.66
C ALA A 119 42.71 -9.29 30.52
N GLY A 120 42.67 -10.12 29.46
CA GLY A 120 43.68 -11.17 29.22
C GLY A 120 45.08 -10.62 28.94
N SER A 121 45.20 -9.39 28.41
CA SER A 121 46.49 -8.72 28.22
C SER A 121 47.15 -8.28 29.53
N LYS A 122 46.39 -8.13 30.62
CA LYS A 122 46.91 -7.71 31.94
C LYS A 122 47.39 -8.87 32.81
N GLU A 123 46.92 -10.10 32.60
CA GLU A 123 47.38 -11.29 33.35
C GLU A 123 48.67 -11.92 32.79
N GLY A 124 49.10 -11.51 31.59
CA GLY A 124 50.34 -12.00 30.95
C GLY A 124 51.61 -11.19 31.23
N LYS A 125 51.57 -10.22 32.16
CA LYS A 125 52.70 -9.40 32.63
C LYS A 125 52.91 -9.58 34.12
#